data_AF-A0A919AII0-F1
#
_entry.id   AF-A0A919AII0-F1
#
_cell.length_a   1.000
_cell.length_b   1.000
_cell.length_c   1.000
_cell.angle_alpha   90.00
_cell.angle_beta   90.00
_cell.angle_gamma   90.00
#
_symmetry.space_group_name_H-M   'P 1'
#
loop_
_entity.id
_entity.type
_entity.pdbx_description
1 polymer ?
#
loop_
_entity_poly.entity_id
_entity_poly.type
_entity_poly.pdbx_seq_one_letter_code
_entity_poly.pdbx_strand_id
1 'polypeptide(L)'
;MSQSIEDSWRVRILGADNTPVGSGVLVDGERVLTCAHVVQAALELREGETPGERRVAVDHPGSLTTDVSYGWVVPQGWAPPDQERADVAVLTLSGPAPSDCVPARLRNCGHARGREVRVFGQASAAGPGVWVTARLRGAGGLSPDWVQMDSLEPADERVRGGYSGAGVVDDSGDVIGIVVAARLPADSRVAWMIPVEAVVQYCPLLGDALHGGPGTVPSWPPGADRELTTALVKVPSMRDPQRRESVLRDTGDEIFDLAERSPVLIEDVRGVVELCLQYADGIDRLAAALRWYERGSLPMREFERVVLRLRGAPGPVS
;
A
#
# COMPACT_ATOMS: atom_id res chain seq x y z
N MET A 1 24.58 -2.36 -18.24
CA MET A 1 23.87 -1.69 -17.12
C MET A 1 22.81 -2.67 -16.68
N SER A 2 22.95 -3.27 -15.48
CA SER A 2 21.95 -4.21 -15.00
C SER A 2 20.67 -3.44 -14.67
N GLN A 3 19.64 -3.60 -15.50
CA GLN A 3 18.30 -3.43 -14.95
C GLN A 3 18.20 -4.40 -13.79
N SER A 4 17.84 -3.92 -12.60
CA SER A 4 17.61 -4.82 -11.47
C SER A 4 16.47 -5.76 -11.89
N ILE A 5 16.75 -7.06 -11.93
CA ILE A 5 15.76 -8.11 -12.24
C ILE A 5 14.55 -7.97 -11.30
N GLU A 6 14.76 -7.42 -10.11
CA GLU A 6 13.74 -7.21 -9.07
C GLU A 6 12.65 -6.20 -9.46
N ASP A 7 12.91 -5.29 -10.40
CA ASP A 7 11.92 -4.31 -10.88
C ASP A 7 11.31 -4.73 -12.25
N SER A 8 11.50 -5.96 -12.70
CA SER A 8 11.04 -6.41 -14.02
C SER A 8 9.53 -6.66 -14.12
N TRP A 9 8.80 -6.58 -12.99
CA TRP A 9 7.33 -6.66 -12.91
C TRP A 9 6.60 -5.48 -13.56
N ARG A 10 7.30 -4.40 -13.92
CA ARG A 10 6.69 -3.20 -14.52
C ARG A 10 6.03 -3.56 -15.85
N VAL A 11 4.80 -3.09 -16.04
CA VAL A 11 4.01 -3.27 -17.27
C VAL A 11 3.59 -1.90 -17.81
N ARG A 12 3.53 -1.72 -19.14
CA ARG A 12 2.84 -0.59 -19.78
C ARG A 12 1.55 -1.08 -20.42
N ILE A 13 0.48 -0.33 -20.23
CA ILE A 13 -0.80 -0.57 -20.90
C ILE A 13 -0.82 0.28 -22.18
N LEU A 14 -1.10 -0.36 -23.31
CA LEU A 14 -1.04 0.27 -24.62
C LEU A 14 -2.43 0.62 -25.13
N GLY A 15 -2.57 1.81 -25.72
CA GLY A 15 -3.76 2.23 -26.45
C GLY A 15 -3.83 1.63 -27.85
N ALA A 16 -4.88 1.99 -28.60
CA ALA A 16 -5.14 1.48 -29.96
C ALA A 16 -4.00 1.77 -30.97
N ASP A 17 -3.20 2.81 -30.72
CA ASP A 17 -2.05 3.20 -31.52
C ASP A 17 -0.72 2.58 -31.03
N ASN A 18 -0.79 1.61 -30.10
CA ASN A 18 0.34 1.01 -29.40
C ASN A 18 1.19 1.99 -28.59
N THR A 19 0.65 3.16 -28.24
CA THR A 19 1.33 4.07 -27.31
C THR A 19 0.93 3.78 -25.86
N PRO A 20 1.84 3.95 -24.89
CA PRO A 20 1.49 3.79 -23.48
C PRO A 20 0.45 4.82 -23.03
N VAL A 21 -0.69 4.33 -22.55
CA VAL A 21 -1.77 5.15 -21.94
C VAL A 21 -1.74 5.09 -20.41
N GLY A 22 -0.99 4.12 -19.86
CA GLY A 22 -0.76 3.98 -18.43
C GLY A 22 0.22 2.85 -18.14
N SER A 23 0.28 2.48 -16.88
CA SER A 23 1.22 1.50 -16.32
C SER A 23 0.47 0.38 -15.59
N GLY A 24 1.16 -0.68 -15.26
CA GLY A 24 0.65 -1.80 -14.48
C GLY A 24 1.75 -2.51 -13.70
N VAL A 25 1.31 -3.43 -12.84
CA VAL A 25 2.14 -4.25 -11.97
C VAL A 25 1.84 -5.71 -12.28
N LEU A 26 2.85 -6.46 -12.75
CA LEU A 26 2.77 -7.91 -12.85
C LEU A 26 2.79 -8.49 -11.43
N VAL A 27 1.69 -9.11 -11.00
CA VAL A 27 1.52 -9.59 -9.61
C VAL A 27 1.85 -11.07 -9.45
N ASP A 28 1.75 -11.83 -10.54
CA ASP A 28 2.25 -13.20 -10.68
C ASP A 28 2.56 -13.50 -12.16
N GLY A 29 2.68 -14.76 -12.57
CA GLY A 29 3.01 -15.12 -13.95
C GLY A 29 1.93 -14.80 -15.00
N GLU A 30 0.71 -14.43 -14.59
CA GLU A 30 -0.45 -14.31 -15.47
C GLU A 30 -1.27 -13.04 -15.24
N ARG A 31 -1.20 -12.42 -14.05
CA ARG A 31 -2.06 -11.31 -13.67
C ARG A 31 -1.32 -9.97 -13.65
N VAL A 32 -1.99 -8.93 -14.14
CA VAL A 32 -1.51 -7.55 -14.10
C VAL A 32 -2.52 -6.67 -13.38
N LEU A 33 -2.09 -5.98 -12.33
CA LEU A 33 -2.84 -4.94 -11.63
C LEU A 33 -2.61 -3.59 -12.32
N THR A 34 -3.68 -2.81 -12.54
CA THR A 34 -3.63 -1.45 -13.08
C THR A 34 -4.84 -0.63 -12.60
N CYS A 35 -4.99 0.60 -13.09
CA CYS A 35 -6.19 1.40 -12.85
C CYS A 35 -7.29 1.10 -13.88
N ALA A 36 -8.54 1.16 -13.46
CA ALA A 36 -9.66 0.93 -14.35
C ALA A 36 -9.80 2.02 -15.42
N HIS A 37 -9.50 3.28 -15.11
CA HIS A 37 -9.50 4.35 -16.13
C HIS A 37 -8.42 4.15 -17.21
N VAL A 38 -7.31 3.48 -16.89
CA VAL A 38 -6.26 3.15 -17.87
C VAL A 38 -6.79 2.13 -18.87
N VAL A 39 -7.53 1.11 -18.39
CA VAL A 39 -8.21 0.15 -19.27
C VAL A 39 -9.31 0.82 -20.10
N GLN A 40 -10.06 1.75 -19.52
CA GLN A 40 -11.07 2.54 -20.25
C GLN A 40 -10.41 3.32 -21.40
N ALA A 41 -9.30 3.99 -21.14
CA ALA A 41 -8.54 4.72 -22.14
C ALA A 41 -7.98 3.78 -23.22
N ALA A 42 -7.42 2.64 -22.83
CA ALA A 42 -6.85 1.66 -23.76
C ALA A 42 -7.88 1.06 -24.72
N LEU A 43 -9.10 0.85 -24.24
CA LEU A 43 -10.20 0.24 -25.00
C LEU A 43 -11.20 1.26 -25.57
N GLU A 44 -10.95 2.56 -25.39
CA GLU A 44 -11.84 3.66 -25.79
C GLU A 44 -13.29 3.49 -25.28
N LEU A 45 -13.43 3.06 -24.03
CA LEU A 45 -14.74 2.79 -23.40
C LEU A 45 -15.51 4.08 -23.15
N ARG A 46 -16.84 4.00 -23.31
CA ARG A 46 -17.74 5.07 -22.86
C ARG A 46 -17.96 5.01 -21.36
N GLU A 47 -18.42 6.11 -20.77
CA GLU A 47 -18.82 6.16 -19.38
C GLU A 47 -19.89 5.08 -19.07
N GLY A 48 -19.67 4.32 -18.01
CA GLY A 48 -20.54 3.20 -17.60
C GLY A 48 -20.39 1.91 -18.42
N GLU A 49 -19.54 1.90 -19.45
CA GLU A 49 -19.27 0.71 -20.26
C GLU A 49 -18.29 -0.23 -19.53
N THR A 50 -18.55 -1.54 -19.60
CA THR A 50 -17.66 -2.56 -19.02
C THR A 50 -16.72 -3.13 -20.07
N PRO A 51 -15.47 -3.50 -19.73
CA PRO A 51 -14.48 -3.98 -20.69
C PRO A 51 -14.88 -5.30 -21.38
N GLY A 52 -15.63 -6.18 -20.71
CA GLY A 52 -15.97 -7.50 -21.23
C GLY A 52 -14.72 -8.34 -21.53
N GLU A 53 -14.76 -9.12 -22.61
CA GLU A 53 -13.63 -9.96 -23.07
C GLU A 53 -12.70 -9.23 -24.07
N ARG A 54 -12.75 -7.90 -24.14
CA ARG A 54 -11.92 -7.14 -25.07
C ARG A 54 -10.44 -7.25 -24.67
N ARG A 55 -9.60 -7.41 -25.69
CA ARG A 55 -8.15 -7.55 -25.53
C ARG A 55 -7.51 -6.21 -25.24
N VAL A 56 -6.80 -6.14 -24.12
CA VAL A 56 -5.89 -5.06 -23.73
C VAL A 56 -4.47 -5.46 -24.11
N ALA A 57 -3.77 -4.60 -24.86
CA ALA A 57 -2.37 -4.81 -25.22
C ALA A 57 -1.46 -4.28 -24.10
N VAL A 58 -0.41 -5.04 -23.77
CA VAL A 58 0.57 -4.66 -22.76
C VAL A 58 1.98 -5.01 -23.21
N ASP A 59 2.96 -4.28 -22.71
CA ASP A 59 4.36 -4.66 -22.84
C ASP A 59 5.11 -4.59 -21.49
N HIS A 60 6.32 -5.13 -21.47
CA HIS A 60 7.11 -5.35 -20.26
C HIS A 60 8.43 -4.57 -20.34
N PRO A 61 8.46 -3.27 -19.93
CA PRO A 61 9.66 -2.44 -20.03
C PRO A 61 10.87 -2.95 -19.23
N GLY A 62 10.67 -3.90 -18.32
CA GLY A 62 11.73 -4.58 -17.57
C GLY A 62 12.28 -5.85 -18.21
N SER A 63 11.70 -6.31 -19.32
CA SER A 63 12.12 -7.51 -20.06
C SER A 63 13.05 -7.16 -21.22
N LEU A 64 13.83 -8.14 -21.65
CA LEU A 64 14.64 -8.09 -22.86
C LEU A 64 13.80 -8.30 -24.14
N THR A 65 12.58 -8.84 -24.04
CA THR A 65 11.68 -8.92 -25.19
C THR A 65 11.00 -7.58 -25.48
N THR A 66 10.73 -7.34 -26.76
CA THR A 66 9.89 -6.24 -27.26
C THR A 66 8.51 -6.71 -27.68
N ASP A 67 8.17 -7.98 -27.41
CA ASP A 67 6.89 -8.56 -27.78
C ASP A 67 5.75 -7.96 -26.95
N VAL A 68 4.60 -7.81 -27.61
CA VAL A 68 3.37 -7.36 -26.98
C VAL A 68 2.60 -8.57 -26.45
N SER A 69 2.31 -8.53 -25.16
CA SER A 69 1.38 -9.45 -24.51
C SER A 69 -0.04 -8.91 -24.63
N TYR A 70 -1.03 -9.79 -24.52
CA TYR A 70 -2.43 -9.40 -24.52
C TYR A 70 -3.12 -9.99 -23.30
N GLY A 71 -4.08 -9.28 -22.74
CA GLY A 71 -4.92 -9.78 -21.67
C GLY A 71 -6.34 -9.25 -21.76
N TRP A 72 -7.16 -9.61 -20.79
CA TRP A 72 -8.51 -9.07 -20.61
C TRP A 72 -8.79 -8.92 -19.12
N VAL A 73 -9.73 -8.05 -18.77
CA VAL A 73 -10.12 -7.85 -17.38
C VAL A 73 -10.79 -9.12 -16.86
N VAL A 74 -10.29 -9.65 -15.74
CA VAL A 74 -10.89 -10.85 -15.14
C VAL A 74 -12.27 -10.52 -14.54
N PRO A 75 -13.22 -11.47 -14.56
CA PRO A 75 -14.45 -11.32 -13.78
C PRO A 75 -14.12 -11.00 -12.32
N GLN A 76 -14.79 -10.03 -11.70
CA GLN A 76 -14.51 -9.53 -10.33
C GLN A 76 -13.18 -8.79 -10.16
N GLY A 77 -12.41 -8.59 -11.23
CA GLY A 77 -11.23 -7.71 -11.27
C GLY A 77 -11.53 -6.35 -11.89
N TRP A 78 -12.79 -5.93 -11.92
CA TRP A 78 -13.22 -4.64 -12.47
C TRP A 78 -13.87 -3.79 -11.38
N ALA A 79 -13.15 -2.78 -10.91
CA ALA A 79 -13.64 -1.79 -9.96
C ALA A 79 -13.39 -0.39 -10.54
N PRO A 80 -14.26 0.11 -11.44
CA PRO A 80 -14.12 1.43 -12.06
C PRO A 80 -14.47 2.53 -11.06
N PRO A 81 -14.02 3.79 -11.29
CA PRO A 81 -14.22 4.91 -10.37
C PRO A 81 -15.66 5.00 -9.86
N ASP A 82 -15.90 4.58 -8.62
CA ASP A 82 -17.17 4.78 -7.91
C ASP A 82 -17.01 5.95 -6.94
N GLN A 83 -17.66 7.08 -7.23
CA GLN A 83 -17.46 8.34 -6.52
C GLN A 83 -15.97 8.65 -6.31
N GLU A 84 -15.15 8.35 -7.32
CA GLU A 84 -13.68 8.56 -7.32
C GLU A 84 -12.92 7.71 -6.29
N ARG A 85 -13.47 6.58 -5.82
CA ARG A 85 -12.82 5.72 -4.81
C ARG A 85 -12.13 4.49 -5.38
N ALA A 86 -12.91 3.60 -6.00
CA ALA A 86 -12.44 2.32 -6.51
C ALA A 86 -11.97 2.50 -7.95
N ASP A 87 -10.67 2.60 -8.23
CA ASP A 87 -10.16 2.74 -9.61
C ASP A 87 -9.07 1.68 -9.88
N VAL A 88 -9.52 0.43 -9.90
CA VAL A 88 -8.69 -0.76 -9.91
C VAL A 88 -9.19 -1.72 -10.99
N ALA A 89 -8.25 -2.24 -11.79
CA ALA A 89 -8.51 -3.33 -12.71
C ALA A 89 -7.43 -4.41 -12.62
N VAL A 90 -7.84 -5.66 -12.78
CA VAL A 90 -6.94 -6.82 -12.87
C VAL A 90 -7.12 -7.47 -14.23
N LEU A 91 -6.04 -7.53 -14.99
CA LEU A 91 -5.97 -8.25 -16.24
C LEU A 91 -5.45 -9.66 -15.99
N THR A 92 -5.97 -10.65 -16.71
CA THR A 92 -5.27 -11.92 -16.94
C THR A 92 -4.68 -11.89 -18.34
N LEU A 93 -3.42 -12.31 -18.46
CA LEU A 93 -2.71 -12.42 -19.72
C LEU A 93 -3.17 -13.67 -20.48
N SER A 94 -3.16 -13.58 -21.82
CA SER A 94 -3.54 -14.67 -22.73
C SER A 94 -2.55 -15.84 -22.69
N GLY A 95 -1.36 -15.62 -22.12
CA GLY A 95 -0.28 -16.56 -21.93
C GLY A 95 0.65 -16.06 -20.83
N PRO A 96 1.70 -16.81 -20.49
CA PRO A 96 2.60 -16.42 -19.41
C PRO A 96 3.31 -15.10 -19.75
N ALA A 97 3.58 -14.30 -18.72
CA ALA A 97 4.49 -13.17 -18.83
C ALA A 97 5.89 -13.62 -19.29
N PRO A 98 6.72 -12.71 -19.85
CA PRO A 98 8.10 -13.03 -20.21
C PRO A 98 8.86 -13.70 -19.07
N SER A 99 9.64 -14.74 -19.39
CA SER A 99 10.31 -15.56 -18.37
C SER A 99 11.39 -14.81 -17.57
N ASP A 100 11.83 -13.66 -18.06
CA ASP A 100 12.77 -12.76 -17.39
C ASP A 100 12.06 -11.66 -16.56
N CYS A 101 10.72 -11.62 -16.56
CA CYS A 101 9.95 -10.84 -15.61
C CYS A 101 9.75 -11.61 -14.31
N VAL A 102 10.14 -10.98 -13.20
CA VAL A 102 9.85 -11.43 -11.84
C VAL A 102 8.65 -10.65 -11.33
N PRO A 103 7.57 -11.32 -10.90
CA PRO A 103 6.39 -10.64 -10.37
C PRO A 103 6.69 -9.80 -9.12
N ALA A 104 5.91 -8.74 -8.93
CA ALA A 104 6.01 -7.86 -7.79
C ALA A 104 5.54 -8.56 -6.51
N ARG A 105 6.20 -8.22 -5.41
CA ARG A 105 5.71 -8.57 -4.07
C ARG A 105 4.78 -7.47 -3.59
N LEU A 106 3.47 -7.74 -3.59
CA LEU A 106 2.48 -6.81 -3.06
C LEU A 106 2.49 -6.83 -1.54
N ARG A 107 2.50 -5.67 -0.89
CA ARG A 107 2.41 -5.55 0.57
C ARG A 107 1.50 -4.41 0.97
N ASN A 108 0.92 -4.48 2.16
CA ASN A 108 0.20 -3.34 2.72
C ASN A 108 1.12 -2.13 2.83
N CYS A 109 0.59 -0.95 2.53
CA CYS A 109 1.27 0.32 2.76
C CYS A 109 1.51 0.52 4.25
N GLY A 110 0.50 0.31 5.10
CA GLY A 110 0.62 0.57 6.53
C GLY A 110 0.95 2.04 6.81
N HIS A 111 1.83 2.33 7.77
CA HIS A 111 2.16 3.71 8.14
C HIS A 111 2.79 4.47 6.96
N ALA A 112 2.05 5.39 6.35
CA ALA A 112 2.48 6.12 5.16
C ALA A 112 3.36 7.33 5.50
N ARG A 113 3.06 8.08 6.56
CA ARG A 113 3.57 9.45 6.74
C ARG A 113 5.10 9.54 6.77
N GLY A 114 5.66 10.32 5.85
CA GLY A 114 7.08 10.64 5.80
C GLY A 114 7.96 9.60 5.13
N ARG A 115 7.41 8.45 4.70
CA ARG A 115 8.16 7.44 3.96
C ARG A 115 8.47 7.90 2.55
N GLU A 116 9.68 7.60 2.11
CA GLU A 116 10.09 7.77 0.72
C GLU A 116 9.76 6.52 -0.08
N VAL A 117 9.31 6.74 -1.31
CA VAL A 117 8.89 5.71 -2.24
C VAL A 117 9.39 6.05 -3.63
N ARG A 118 9.47 5.05 -4.50
CA ARG A 118 9.82 5.22 -5.91
C ARG A 118 8.67 4.76 -6.79
N VAL A 119 8.48 5.43 -7.92
CA VAL A 119 7.48 5.07 -8.92
C VAL A 119 8.12 5.10 -10.30
N PHE A 120 7.88 4.09 -11.12
CA PHE A 120 8.29 4.09 -12.52
C PHE A 120 7.10 4.34 -13.43
N GLY A 121 7.24 5.26 -14.38
CA GLY A 121 6.22 5.49 -15.39
C GLY A 121 6.79 6.11 -16.65
N GLN A 122 5.98 6.11 -17.72
CA GLN A 122 6.34 6.72 -18.98
C GLN A 122 5.27 7.71 -19.41
N ALA A 123 5.58 8.99 -19.30
CA ALA A 123 4.63 10.06 -19.55
C ALA A 123 4.51 10.49 -21.02
N SER A 124 5.36 9.97 -21.90
CA SER A 124 5.34 10.27 -23.33
C SER A 124 5.81 9.07 -24.12
N ALA A 125 5.10 8.77 -25.21
CA ALA A 125 5.47 7.71 -26.15
C ALA A 125 6.87 7.90 -26.76
N ALA A 126 7.36 9.15 -26.85
CA ALA A 126 8.66 9.48 -27.45
C ALA A 126 9.84 9.49 -26.45
N GLY A 127 9.57 9.46 -25.14
CA GLY A 127 10.60 9.55 -24.09
C GLY A 127 10.78 8.23 -23.33
N PRO A 128 11.93 7.99 -22.68
CA PRO A 128 12.10 6.80 -21.86
C PRO A 128 11.16 6.83 -20.65
N GLY A 129 10.81 5.65 -20.12
CA GLY A 129 10.24 5.57 -18.79
C GLY A 129 11.29 5.95 -17.75
N VAL A 130 10.88 6.65 -16.69
CA VAL A 130 11.78 7.17 -15.65
C VAL A 130 11.26 6.83 -14.26
N TRP A 131 12.20 6.69 -13.32
CA TRP A 131 11.90 6.56 -11.91
C TRP A 131 11.75 7.94 -11.28
N VAL A 132 10.75 8.10 -10.41
CA VAL A 132 10.51 9.31 -9.63
C VAL A 132 10.49 8.95 -8.16
N THR A 133 11.23 9.71 -7.35
CA THR A 133 11.16 9.61 -5.89
C THR A 133 10.07 10.53 -5.37
N ALA A 134 9.20 9.99 -4.52
CA ALA A 134 8.13 10.72 -3.86
C ALA A 134 8.12 10.42 -2.36
N ARG A 135 7.47 11.32 -1.60
CA ARG A 135 7.27 11.14 -0.17
C ARG A 135 5.79 11.04 0.14
N LEU A 136 5.43 9.97 0.83
CA LEU A 136 4.08 9.74 1.34
C LEU A 136 3.76 10.75 2.45
N ARG A 137 2.53 11.29 2.44
CA ARG A 137 2.08 12.32 3.39
C ARG A 137 1.06 11.79 4.38
N GLY A 138 0.04 11.10 3.88
CA GLY A 138 -1.08 10.58 4.66
C GLY A 138 -2.31 10.40 3.78
N ALA A 139 -3.41 10.00 4.39
CA ALA A 139 -4.71 9.91 3.72
C ALA A 139 -5.09 11.26 3.10
N GLY A 140 -5.57 11.25 1.86
CA GLY A 140 -5.98 12.45 1.14
C GLY A 140 -6.18 12.21 -0.34
N GLY A 141 -6.86 13.15 -1.01
CA GLY A 141 -7.29 13.02 -2.39
C GLY A 141 -8.82 13.10 -2.48
N LEU A 142 -9.37 12.43 -3.50
CA LEU A 142 -10.81 12.36 -3.74
C LEU A 142 -11.50 11.25 -2.93
N SER A 143 -10.70 10.38 -2.31
CA SER A 143 -11.16 9.28 -1.46
C SER A 143 -10.36 9.24 -0.14
N PRO A 144 -10.99 8.88 0.99
CA PRO A 144 -10.26 8.60 2.25
C PRO A 144 -9.29 7.42 2.12
N ASP A 145 -9.54 6.53 1.16
CA ASP A 145 -8.73 5.33 0.92
C ASP A 145 -7.46 5.64 0.10
N TRP A 146 -7.28 6.89 -0.35
CA TRP A 146 -6.10 7.29 -1.13
C TRP A 146 -5.02 7.89 -0.24
N VAL A 147 -3.77 7.68 -0.63
CA VAL A 147 -2.60 8.27 0.04
C VAL A 147 -1.97 9.32 -0.86
N GLN A 148 -1.80 10.52 -0.33
CA GLN A 148 -1.10 11.60 -1.01
C GLN A 148 0.41 11.35 -1.04
N MET A 149 1.00 11.64 -2.21
CA MET A 149 2.43 11.59 -2.47
C MET A 149 2.91 12.92 -3.03
N ASP A 150 4.03 13.42 -2.50
CA ASP A 150 4.69 14.63 -3.00
C ASP A 150 6.00 14.25 -3.68
N SER A 151 6.15 14.54 -4.98
CA SER A 151 7.40 14.34 -5.72
C SER A 151 8.51 15.23 -5.13
N LEU A 152 9.70 14.65 -4.90
CA LEU A 152 10.80 15.36 -4.24
C LEU A 152 11.59 16.27 -5.20
N GLU A 153 11.80 15.81 -6.44
CA GLU A 153 12.65 16.48 -7.44
C GLU A 153 11.93 17.61 -8.23
N PRO A 154 12.64 18.54 -8.91
CA PRO A 154 12.08 19.57 -9.80
C PRO A 154 11.56 19.06 -11.18
N ALA A 155 11.20 20.01 -12.05
CA ALA A 155 10.31 19.98 -13.24
C ALA A 155 9.94 18.64 -13.89
N ASP A 156 10.91 17.82 -14.27
CA ASP A 156 10.72 16.79 -15.29
C ASP A 156 10.60 15.37 -14.71
N GLU A 157 10.84 15.24 -13.40
CA GLU A 157 10.82 13.99 -12.63
C GLU A 157 9.66 14.01 -11.62
N ARG A 158 8.43 14.05 -12.15
CA ARG A 158 7.19 14.06 -11.37
C ARG A 158 6.23 12.99 -11.84
N VAL A 159 5.42 12.51 -10.91
CA VAL A 159 4.27 11.64 -11.22
C VAL A 159 3.23 12.47 -11.98
N ARG A 160 2.89 12.02 -13.20
CA ARG A 160 1.95 12.70 -14.13
C ARG A 160 1.23 11.67 -15.01
N GLY A 161 0.46 12.12 -16.00
CA GLY A 161 -0.17 11.22 -16.98
C GLY A 161 0.83 10.20 -17.55
N GLY A 162 0.41 8.93 -17.67
CA GLY A 162 1.27 7.78 -18.00
C GLY A 162 1.79 7.00 -16.78
N TYR A 163 1.73 7.56 -15.57
CA TYR A 163 2.05 6.85 -14.33
C TYR A 163 0.85 6.12 -13.71
N SER A 164 -0.38 6.43 -14.11
CA SER A 164 -1.57 5.75 -13.60
C SER A 164 -1.44 4.22 -13.74
N GLY A 165 -1.73 3.50 -12.66
CA GLY A 165 -1.54 2.05 -12.53
C GLY A 165 -0.11 1.59 -12.23
N ALA A 166 0.88 2.49 -12.16
CA ALA A 166 2.25 2.14 -11.81
C ALA A 166 2.36 1.73 -10.33
N GLY A 167 3.19 0.72 -10.05
CA GLY A 167 3.51 0.31 -8.69
C GLY A 167 4.30 1.38 -7.94
N VAL A 168 3.85 1.67 -6.73
CA VAL A 168 4.57 2.50 -5.75
C VAL A 168 5.41 1.58 -4.88
N VAL A 169 6.72 1.75 -4.92
CA VAL A 169 7.72 0.84 -4.36
C VAL A 169 8.36 1.45 -3.13
N ASP A 170 8.49 0.69 -2.05
CA ASP A 170 9.22 1.12 -0.87
C ASP A 170 10.74 0.82 -0.95
N ASP A 171 11.45 1.06 0.14
CA ASP A 171 12.90 0.82 0.25
C ASP A 171 13.27 -0.66 0.15
N SER A 172 12.33 -1.55 0.45
CA SER A 172 12.49 -3.01 0.45
C SER A 172 12.29 -3.60 -0.95
N GLY A 173 11.87 -2.79 -1.92
CA GLY A 173 11.55 -3.23 -3.28
C GLY A 173 10.14 -3.81 -3.40
N ASP A 174 9.32 -3.71 -2.35
CA ASP A 174 7.96 -4.23 -2.34
C ASP A 174 6.98 -3.17 -2.86
N VAL A 175 5.96 -3.61 -3.61
CA VAL A 175 4.90 -2.72 -4.12
C VAL A 175 3.84 -2.54 -3.05
N ILE A 176 3.65 -1.29 -2.61
CA ILE A 176 2.75 -0.93 -1.49
C ILE A 176 1.49 -0.17 -1.92
N GLY A 177 1.38 0.15 -3.20
CA GLY A 177 0.20 0.79 -3.80
C GLY A 177 0.34 0.93 -5.30
N ILE A 178 -0.68 1.48 -5.94
CA ILE A 178 -0.61 1.90 -7.35
C ILE A 178 -0.99 3.37 -7.49
N VAL A 179 -0.32 4.09 -8.39
CA VAL A 179 -0.66 5.48 -8.70
C VAL A 179 -2.04 5.55 -9.35
N VAL A 180 -2.90 6.44 -8.89
CA VAL A 180 -4.26 6.60 -9.44
C VAL A 180 -4.47 7.95 -10.12
N ALA A 181 -3.89 9.01 -9.55
CA ALA A 181 -4.12 10.36 -10.05
C ALA A 181 -2.90 11.26 -9.79
N ALA A 182 -2.75 12.26 -10.64
CA ALA A 182 -1.87 13.40 -10.40
C ALA A 182 -2.73 14.68 -10.37
N ARG A 183 -2.36 15.63 -9.51
CA ARG A 183 -3.10 16.90 -9.38
C ARG A 183 -2.88 17.75 -10.62
N LEU A 184 -3.96 18.39 -11.09
CA LEU A 184 -3.88 19.44 -12.10
C LEU A 184 -3.65 20.83 -11.46
N PRO A 185 -2.89 21.72 -12.13
CA PRO A 185 -2.22 21.53 -13.42
C PRO A 185 -0.98 20.62 -13.33
N ALA A 186 -0.51 20.13 -14.47
CA ALA A 186 0.56 19.12 -14.58
C ALA A 186 1.92 19.53 -13.99
N ASP A 187 2.06 20.78 -13.55
CA ASP A 187 3.21 21.30 -12.80
C ASP A 187 3.13 20.99 -11.29
N SER A 188 2.01 20.45 -10.81
CA SER A 188 1.86 20.01 -9.44
C SER A 188 2.80 18.86 -9.11
N ARG A 189 3.34 18.88 -7.89
CA ARG A 189 4.13 17.77 -7.33
C ARG A 189 3.27 16.70 -6.66
N VAL A 190 1.97 16.98 -6.56
CA VAL A 190 1.03 16.16 -5.79
C VAL A 190 0.46 15.08 -6.69
N ALA A 191 0.60 13.84 -6.26
CA ALA A 191 -0.06 12.69 -6.83
C ALA A 191 -0.71 11.86 -5.71
N TRP A 192 -1.52 10.89 -6.11
CA TRP A 192 -2.21 9.99 -5.20
C TRP A 192 -2.00 8.55 -5.62
N MET A 193 -1.96 7.68 -4.63
CA MET A 193 -1.99 6.24 -4.82
C MET A 193 -3.17 5.61 -4.10
N ILE A 194 -3.63 4.47 -4.61
CA ILE A 194 -4.45 3.53 -3.86
C ILE A 194 -3.48 2.55 -3.18
N PRO A 195 -3.43 2.48 -1.84
CA PRO A 195 -2.60 1.52 -1.13
C PRO A 195 -3.11 0.10 -1.36
N VAL A 196 -2.22 -0.90 -1.30
CA VAL A 196 -2.56 -2.30 -1.63
C VAL A 196 -3.71 -2.85 -0.79
N GLU A 197 -3.81 -2.49 0.48
CA GLU A 197 -4.91 -2.89 1.35
C GLU A 197 -6.28 -2.44 0.80
N ALA A 198 -6.36 -1.24 0.22
CA ALA A 198 -7.58 -0.75 -0.44
C ALA A 198 -7.78 -1.41 -1.81
N VAL A 199 -6.70 -1.66 -2.57
CA VAL A 199 -6.75 -2.43 -3.83
C VAL A 199 -7.39 -3.80 -3.61
N VAL A 200 -6.97 -4.53 -2.57
CA VAL A 200 -7.50 -5.86 -2.22
C VAL A 200 -8.96 -5.78 -1.75
N GLN A 201 -9.36 -4.70 -1.09
CA GLN A 201 -10.78 -4.49 -0.73
C GLN A 201 -11.66 -4.33 -1.98
N TYR A 202 -11.21 -3.56 -2.98
CA TYR A 202 -11.96 -3.36 -4.22
C TYR A 202 -11.87 -4.56 -5.18
N CYS A 203 -10.78 -5.33 -5.14
CA CYS A 203 -10.54 -6.50 -5.96
C CYS A 203 -9.99 -7.66 -5.10
N PRO A 204 -10.85 -8.41 -4.40
CA PRO A 204 -10.45 -9.48 -3.48
C PRO A 204 -9.64 -10.61 -4.14
N LEU A 205 -9.69 -10.73 -5.47
CA LEU A 205 -8.87 -11.68 -6.24
C LEU A 205 -7.37 -11.52 -6.02
N LEU A 206 -6.90 -10.35 -5.59
CA LEU A 206 -5.48 -10.10 -5.32
C LEU A 206 -5.04 -10.51 -3.90
N GLY A 207 -5.95 -11.01 -3.08
CA GLY A 207 -5.65 -11.40 -1.70
C GLY A 207 -4.60 -12.51 -1.58
N ASP A 208 -4.49 -13.38 -2.59
CA ASP A 208 -3.49 -14.44 -2.66
C ASP A 208 -2.08 -13.94 -3.05
N ALA A 209 -2.01 -12.84 -3.80
CA ALA A 209 -0.78 -12.16 -4.17
C ALA A 209 -0.20 -11.27 -3.04
N LEU A 210 -0.97 -11.06 -1.96
CA LEU A 210 -0.57 -10.22 -0.83
C LEU A 210 0.50 -10.91 0.03
N HIS A 211 1.72 -10.41 -0.07
CA HIS A 211 2.86 -10.90 0.70
C HIS A 211 2.84 -10.37 2.11
N GLY A 212 2.68 -11.28 3.06
CA GLY A 212 2.60 -10.93 4.47
C GLY A 212 1.22 -10.47 4.94
N GLY A 213 0.16 -10.58 4.11
CA GLY A 213 -1.26 -10.41 4.49
C GLY A 213 -1.59 -9.10 5.23
N PRO A 214 -2.85 -8.86 5.64
CA PRO A 214 -3.00 -8.25 6.97
C PRO A 214 -2.20 -9.18 7.89
N GLY A 215 -1.05 -8.72 8.38
CA GLY A 215 -0.10 -9.61 9.04
C GLY A 215 -0.85 -10.56 9.95
N THR A 216 -0.58 -11.85 9.82
CA THR A 216 -1.11 -12.84 10.75
C THR A 216 -0.99 -12.20 12.12
N VAL A 217 -2.13 -11.90 12.76
CA VAL A 217 -2.13 -11.31 14.10
C VAL A 217 -1.09 -12.12 14.86
N PRO A 218 0.03 -11.52 15.30
CA PRO A 218 1.10 -12.30 15.89
C PRO A 218 0.45 -13.21 16.92
N SER A 219 0.71 -14.51 16.89
CA SER A 219 0.11 -15.40 17.87
C SER A 219 0.71 -15.02 19.22
N TRP A 220 0.05 -14.11 19.92
CA TRP A 220 0.50 -13.63 21.21
C TRP A 220 0.27 -14.76 22.22
N PRO A 221 1.24 -15.04 23.11
CA PRO A 221 1.05 -16.06 24.12
C PRO A 221 -0.12 -15.67 25.04
N PRO A 222 -0.82 -16.65 25.64
CA PRO A 222 -1.88 -16.36 26.61
C PRO A 222 -1.40 -15.41 27.71
N GLY A 223 -2.15 -14.33 27.96
CA GLY A 223 -1.81 -13.32 28.96
C GLY A 223 -0.90 -12.18 28.46
N ALA A 224 -0.59 -12.12 27.17
CA ALA A 224 0.16 -11.00 26.57
C ALA A 224 -0.51 -9.65 26.80
N ASP A 225 -1.85 -9.59 26.75
CA ASP A 225 -2.67 -8.42 27.06
C ASP A 225 -2.33 -7.87 28.45
N ARG A 226 -2.28 -8.73 29.48
CA ARG A 226 -2.01 -8.35 30.87
C ARG A 226 -0.58 -7.85 31.05
N GLU A 227 0.39 -8.51 30.41
CA GLU A 227 1.80 -8.14 30.51
C GLU A 227 2.10 -6.81 29.82
N LEU A 228 1.57 -6.62 28.60
CA LEU A 228 1.70 -5.37 27.85
C LEU A 228 1.00 -4.22 28.60
N THR A 229 -0.20 -4.45 29.11
CA THR A 229 -0.94 -3.48 29.93
C THR A 229 -0.12 -3.08 31.17
N THR A 230 0.47 -4.04 31.87
CA THR A 230 1.30 -3.80 33.07
C THR A 230 2.53 -2.95 32.76
N ALA A 231 3.13 -3.13 31.58
CA ALA A 231 4.24 -2.30 31.13
C ALA A 231 3.76 -0.89 30.74
N LEU A 232 2.66 -0.79 29.98
CA LEU A 232 2.12 0.48 29.48
C LEU A 232 1.64 1.42 30.59
N VAL A 233 1.03 0.92 31.67
CA VAL A 233 0.61 1.80 32.79
C VAL A 233 1.78 2.44 33.55
N LYS A 234 3.02 1.97 33.33
CA LYS A 234 4.23 2.60 33.86
C LYS A 234 4.75 3.72 32.96
N VAL A 235 4.28 3.79 31.71
CA VAL A 235 4.69 4.82 30.75
C VAL A 235 4.00 6.15 31.09
N PRO A 236 4.76 7.24 31.33
CA PRO A 236 4.21 8.55 31.73
C PRO A 236 3.09 9.06 30.81
N SER A 237 3.25 8.95 29.50
CA SER A 237 2.27 9.41 28.52
C SER A 237 0.98 8.60 28.53
N MET A 238 1.00 7.37 29.03
CA MET A 238 -0.23 6.58 29.25
C MET A 238 -0.92 6.95 30.56
N ARG A 239 -0.23 7.52 31.55
CA ARG A 239 -0.82 7.92 32.84
C ARG A 239 -1.59 9.23 32.75
N ASP A 240 -1.09 10.15 31.94
CA ASP A 240 -1.73 11.43 31.68
C ASP A 240 -2.88 11.26 30.66
N PRO A 241 -4.14 11.60 30.99
CA PRO A 241 -5.28 11.41 30.09
C PRO A 241 -5.15 12.13 28.75
N GLN A 242 -4.64 13.36 28.73
CA GLN A 242 -4.53 14.15 27.48
C GLN A 242 -3.43 13.61 26.57
N ARG A 243 -2.29 13.25 27.15
CA ARG A 243 -1.21 12.59 26.40
C ARG A 243 -1.63 11.23 25.91
N ARG A 244 -2.38 10.46 26.71
CA ARG A 244 -2.89 9.16 26.30
C ARG A 244 -3.82 9.29 25.09
N GLU A 245 -4.75 10.24 25.09
CA GLU A 245 -5.56 10.50 23.90
C GLU A 245 -4.71 10.86 22.68
N SER A 246 -3.68 11.70 22.86
CA SER A 246 -2.79 12.08 21.75
C SER A 246 -2.02 10.88 21.19
N VAL A 247 -1.51 10.01 22.07
CA VAL A 247 -0.84 8.75 21.69
C VAL A 247 -1.79 7.84 20.91
N LEU A 248 -3.05 7.71 21.35
CA LEU A 248 -4.02 6.84 20.69
C LEU A 248 -4.41 7.36 19.31
N ARG A 249 -4.60 8.68 19.15
CA ARG A 249 -4.81 9.28 17.82
C ARG A 249 -3.61 9.04 16.90
N ASP A 250 -2.39 9.18 17.41
CA ASP A 250 -1.17 8.90 16.63
C ASP A 250 -0.96 7.40 16.35
N THR A 251 -1.63 6.52 17.10
CA THR A 251 -1.61 5.07 16.89
C THR A 251 -2.49 4.66 15.70
N GLY A 252 -3.60 5.35 15.47
CA GLY A 252 -4.53 5.12 14.36
C GLY A 252 -5.98 5.41 14.77
N ASP A 253 -6.77 5.99 13.87
CA ASP A 253 -8.16 6.38 14.14
C ASP A 253 -9.02 5.17 14.52
N GLU A 254 -8.78 4.00 13.93
CA GLU A 254 -9.46 2.75 14.28
C GLU A 254 -9.19 2.28 15.71
N ILE A 255 -7.97 2.47 16.23
CA ILE A 255 -7.65 2.17 17.64
C ILE A 255 -8.28 3.22 18.55
N PHE A 256 -8.22 4.49 18.15
CA PHE A 256 -8.77 5.59 18.94
C PHE A 256 -10.29 5.50 19.10
N ASP A 257 -11.01 5.22 18.02
CA ASP A 257 -12.47 5.24 17.99
C ASP A 257 -13.11 3.96 18.56
N LEU A 258 -12.45 2.81 18.42
CA LEU A 258 -13.04 1.50 18.78
C LEU A 258 -12.56 0.95 20.13
N ALA A 259 -11.48 1.48 20.71
CA ALA A 259 -10.98 0.95 21.98
C ALA A 259 -12.01 1.12 23.09
N GLU A 260 -12.28 0.06 23.84
CA GLU A 260 -13.17 0.15 25.01
C GLU A 260 -12.53 1.06 26.07
N ARG A 261 -13.16 2.21 26.32
CA ARG A 261 -12.63 3.27 27.18
C ARG A 261 -13.09 3.09 28.63
N SER A 262 -12.22 3.40 29.58
CA SER A 262 -12.54 3.34 31.02
C SER A 262 -11.99 4.53 31.80
N PRO A 263 -12.68 5.02 32.85
CA PRO A 263 -12.11 6.00 33.77
C PRO A 263 -10.99 5.39 34.64
N VAL A 264 -10.87 4.05 34.70
CA VAL A 264 -9.85 3.36 35.48
C VAL A 264 -8.64 3.08 34.58
N LEU A 265 -7.48 3.68 34.89
CA LEU A 265 -6.27 3.63 34.04
C LEU A 265 -5.91 2.22 33.54
N ILE A 266 -5.88 1.23 34.43
CA ILE A 266 -5.47 -0.13 34.04
C ILE A 266 -6.46 -0.76 33.06
N GLU A 267 -7.76 -0.51 33.23
CA GLU A 267 -8.82 -1.02 32.37
C GLU A 267 -8.83 -0.28 31.02
N ASP A 268 -8.59 1.03 31.04
CA ASP A 268 -8.51 1.87 29.83
C ASP A 268 -7.34 1.47 28.93
N VAL A 269 -6.18 1.20 29.55
CA VAL A 269 -5.00 0.71 28.83
C VAL A 269 -5.22 -0.73 28.36
N ARG A 270 -5.91 -1.57 29.14
CA ARG A 270 -6.21 -2.95 28.73
C ARG A 270 -7.10 -2.99 27.49
N GLY A 271 -8.18 -2.20 27.46
CA GLY A 271 -9.07 -2.14 26.29
C GLY A 271 -8.35 -1.69 25.00
N VAL A 272 -7.41 -0.74 25.11
CA VAL A 272 -6.53 -0.36 24.01
C VAL A 272 -5.64 -1.52 23.57
N VAL A 273 -4.99 -2.20 24.51
CA VAL A 273 -4.08 -3.32 24.21
C VAL A 273 -4.85 -4.47 23.56
N GLU A 274 -6.00 -4.86 24.11
CA GLU A 274 -6.85 -5.92 23.56
C GLU A 274 -7.25 -5.62 22.12
N LEU A 275 -7.57 -4.35 21.81
CA LEU A 275 -7.86 -3.94 20.44
C LEU A 275 -6.60 -3.96 19.57
N CYS A 276 -5.47 -3.39 20.02
CA CYS A 276 -4.21 -3.42 19.29
C CYS A 276 -3.73 -4.85 18.97
N LEU A 277 -4.00 -5.81 19.86
CA LEU A 277 -3.68 -7.23 19.65
C LEU A 277 -4.53 -7.88 18.56
N GLN A 278 -5.64 -7.27 18.12
CA GLN A 278 -6.45 -7.77 17.00
C GLN A 278 -5.90 -7.34 15.64
N TYR A 279 -4.97 -6.38 15.63
CA TYR A 279 -4.31 -5.89 14.42
C TYR A 279 -2.87 -6.43 14.33
N ALA A 280 -2.48 -6.83 13.12
CA ALA A 280 -1.15 -7.32 12.77
C ALA A 280 0.00 -6.49 13.35
N ASP A 281 -0.13 -5.17 13.21
CA ASP A 281 0.84 -4.15 13.53
C ASP A 281 0.33 -3.21 14.63
N GLY A 282 -0.79 -3.52 15.29
CA GLY A 282 -1.41 -2.63 16.28
C GLY A 282 -0.47 -2.29 17.45
N ILE A 283 0.27 -3.29 17.95
CA ILE A 283 1.30 -3.06 18.99
C ILE A 283 2.50 -2.27 18.45
N ASP A 284 2.87 -2.43 17.18
CA ASP A 284 3.95 -1.64 16.57
C ASP A 284 3.55 -0.18 16.38
N ARG A 285 2.31 0.08 15.93
CA ARG A 285 1.74 1.42 15.82
C ARG A 285 1.73 2.11 17.18
N LEU A 286 1.26 1.43 18.22
CA LEU A 286 1.23 1.96 19.58
C LEU A 286 2.65 2.25 20.10
N ALA A 287 3.60 1.34 19.86
CA ALA A 287 5.00 1.56 20.23
C ALA A 287 5.62 2.75 19.49
N ALA A 288 5.35 2.89 18.19
CA ALA A 288 5.84 3.99 17.37
C ALA A 288 5.30 5.35 17.86
N ALA A 289 4.00 5.43 18.15
CA ALA A 289 3.37 6.62 18.73
C ALA A 289 4.03 6.98 20.07
N LEU A 290 4.17 6.01 20.98
CA LEU A 290 4.78 6.22 22.29
C LEU A 290 6.22 6.73 22.23
N ARG A 291 7.05 6.26 21.28
CA ARG A 291 8.43 6.75 21.11
C ARG A 291 8.50 8.27 20.91
N TRP A 292 7.49 8.86 20.29
CA TRP A 292 7.44 10.29 20.05
C TRP A 292 7.38 11.09 21.36
N TYR A 293 6.59 10.59 22.31
CA TYR A 293 6.33 11.23 23.61
C TYR A 293 7.32 10.81 24.71
N GLU A 294 7.96 9.65 24.55
CA GLU A 294 8.75 8.98 25.60
C GLU A 294 10.26 8.90 25.30
N ARG A 295 10.81 9.82 24.49
CA ARG A 295 12.19 9.73 23.96
C ARG A 295 13.22 9.33 25.01
N GLY A 296 13.68 8.07 24.92
CA GLY A 296 14.74 7.50 25.79
C GLY A 296 14.30 7.09 27.20
N SER A 297 13.00 7.16 27.52
CA SER A 297 12.50 6.84 28.87
C SER A 297 12.74 5.37 29.22
N LEU A 298 13.07 5.11 30.49
CA LEU A 298 13.24 3.74 30.98
C LEU A 298 11.94 2.91 30.86
N PRO A 299 10.75 3.45 31.19
CA PRO A 299 9.48 2.73 31.00
C PRO A 299 9.24 2.32 29.55
N MET A 300 9.58 3.17 28.57
CA MET A 300 9.42 2.82 27.16
C MET A 300 10.35 1.68 26.73
N ARG A 301 11.62 1.72 27.16
CA ARG A 301 12.56 0.62 26.88
C ARG A 301 12.13 -0.69 27.54
N GLU A 302 11.51 -0.64 28.72
CA GLU A 302 10.93 -1.82 29.37
C GLU A 302 9.74 -2.38 28.60
N PHE A 303 8.84 -1.51 28.12
CA PHE A 303 7.72 -1.91 27.25
C PHE A 303 8.23 -2.60 25.98
N GLU A 304 9.23 -2.03 25.30
CA GLU A 304 9.82 -2.64 24.10
C GLU A 304 10.47 -4.00 24.38
N ARG A 305 11.12 -4.18 25.54
CA ARG A 305 11.63 -5.50 25.95
C ARG A 305 10.52 -6.51 26.16
N VAL A 306 9.38 -6.10 26.72
CA VAL A 306 8.21 -6.97 26.89
C VAL A 306 7.67 -7.40 25.52
N VAL A 307 7.51 -6.46 24.59
CA VAL A 307 7.07 -6.75 23.20
C VAL A 307 8.00 -7.77 22.54
N LEU A 308 9.32 -7.54 22.57
CA LEU A 308 10.30 -8.44 21.97
C LEU A 308 10.28 -9.84 22.59
N ARG A 309 10.17 -9.94 23.92
CA ARG A 309 10.10 -11.23 24.62
C ARG A 309 8.83 -12.01 24.24
N LEU A 310 7.67 -11.35 24.21
CA LEU A 310 6.40 -12.00 23.88
C LEU A 310 6.37 -12.49 22.42
N ARG A 311 7.03 -11.78 21.50
CA ARG A 311 7.20 -12.21 20.09
C ARG A 311 8.12 -13.41 19.92
N GLY A 312 9.10 -13.58 20.81
CA GLY A 312 10.05 -14.69 20.76
C GLY A 312 9.61 -15.95 21.53
N ALA A 313 8.45 -15.92 22.18
CA ALA A 313 7.94 -17.09 22.92
C ALA A 313 7.38 -18.14 21.93
N PRO A 314 7.79 -19.42 22.02
CA PRO A 314 7.18 -20.46 21.20
C PRO A 314 5.70 -20.57 21.54
N GLY A 315 4.85 -20.60 20.50
CA GLY A 315 3.41 -20.83 20.64
C GLY A 315 3.11 -22.17 21.33
N PRO A 316 1.91 -22.34 21.90
CA PRO A 316 1.54 -23.62 22.52
C PRO A 316 1.65 -24.75 21.49
N VAL A 317 2.38 -25.81 21.86
CA VAL A 317 2.41 -27.05 21.09
C VAL A 317 1.06 -27.73 21.31
N SER A 318 0.23 -27.76 20.28
CA SER A 318 -1.05 -28.48 20.26
C SER A 318 -0.88 -29.98 20.47
#